data_AF-A0A6A7LIF3-F1
#
_entry.id   AF-A0A6A7LIF3-F1
#
_cell.length_a   1.000
_cell.length_b   1.000
_cell.length_c   1.000
_cell.angle_alpha   90.00
_cell.angle_beta   90.00
_cell.angle_gamma   90.00
#
_symmetry.space_group_name_H-M   'P 1'
#
loop_
_entity.id
_entity.type
_entity.pdbx_description
1 polymer ?
#
loop_
_entity_poly.entity_id
_entity_poly.type
_entity_poly.pdbx_seq_one_letter_code
_entity_poly.pdbx_strand_id
1 'polypeptide(L)'
;MLRPSIRHTSTKLTSLALEEICPTWSNKLEADLDKDDLHTLIRKPEMCIVGEAWGHTSRYLGYRVVYLIPFIGCWKCIKYGNKIGKTAKQHNELCKSYLQPIIDDFVDHWNEKHQEITLKKKEEKNIAKLNLIIN
;
A
#
# COMPACT_ATOMS: atom_id res chain seq x y z
N MET A 1 20.04 -42.89 -13.19
CA MET A 1 18.92 -42.03 -13.62
C MET A 1 18.86 -40.82 -12.68
N LEU A 2 19.32 -39.65 -13.13
CA LEU A 2 19.30 -38.42 -12.34
C LEU A 2 18.01 -37.67 -12.67
N ARG A 3 17.17 -37.41 -11.66
CA ARG A 3 15.99 -36.53 -11.80
C ARG A 3 16.48 -35.10 -12.08
N PRO A 4 15.93 -34.38 -13.07
CA PRO A 4 16.19 -32.96 -13.21
C PRO A 4 15.57 -32.23 -12.01
N SER A 5 16.41 -31.48 -11.30
CA SER A 5 15.96 -30.49 -10.32
C SER A 5 15.25 -29.38 -11.08
N ILE A 6 13.94 -29.29 -10.91
CA ILE A 6 13.12 -28.18 -11.39
C ILE A 6 13.57 -26.96 -10.58
N ARG A 7 14.54 -26.22 -11.13
CA ARG A 7 14.83 -24.86 -10.70
C ARG A 7 13.58 -24.05 -11.00
N HIS A 8 12.76 -23.80 -9.98
CA HIS A 8 11.86 -22.64 -9.99
C HIS A 8 12.73 -21.43 -10.31
N THR A 9 12.63 -20.94 -11.54
CA THR A 9 13.17 -19.66 -11.94
C THR A 9 12.46 -18.61 -11.10
N SER A 10 13.10 -18.23 -10.00
CA SER A 10 12.77 -17.03 -9.25
C SER A 10 12.87 -15.86 -10.23
N THR A 11 11.72 -15.48 -10.78
CA THR A 11 11.54 -14.21 -11.45
C THR A 11 12.07 -13.15 -10.50
N LYS A 12 13.14 -12.46 -10.91
CA LYS A 12 13.66 -11.29 -10.22
C LYS A 12 12.47 -10.34 -10.00
N LEU A 13 11.88 -10.36 -8.81
CA LEU A 13 10.77 -9.50 -8.45
C LEU A 13 11.34 -8.09 -8.41
N THR A 14 11.12 -7.33 -9.48
CA THR A 14 11.39 -5.90 -9.51
C THR A 14 10.60 -5.27 -8.37
N SER A 15 11.30 -4.60 -7.46
CA SER A 15 10.68 -3.87 -6.35
C SER A 15 9.67 -2.88 -6.92
N LEU A 16 8.46 -2.91 -6.38
CA LEU A 16 7.39 -1.98 -6.72
C LEU A 16 7.71 -0.58 -6.17
N ALA A 17 7.50 0.43 -7.00
CA ALA A 17 7.55 1.83 -6.57
C ALA A 17 6.23 2.25 -5.91
N LEU A 18 6.21 3.42 -5.25
CA LEU A 18 5.01 3.92 -4.57
C LEU A 18 3.85 4.11 -5.55
N GLU A 19 4.13 4.55 -6.77
CA GLU A 19 3.17 4.77 -7.86
C GLU A 19 2.44 3.46 -8.22
N GLU A 20 3.12 2.33 -8.04
CA GLU A 20 2.57 1.01 -8.31
C GLU A 20 1.75 0.45 -7.16
N ILE A 21 2.09 0.84 -5.92
CA ILE A 21 1.43 0.39 -4.69
C ILE A 21 0.20 1.26 -4.38
N CYS A 22 0.36 2.58 -4.45
CA CYS A 22 -0.62 3.62 -4.11
C CYS A 22 -0.61 4.74 -5.17
N PRO A 23 -1.15 4.50 -6.37
CA PRO A 23 -1.09 5.47 -7.48
C PRO A 23 -1.76 6.81 -7.15
N THR A 24 -2.88 6.79 -6.42
CA THR A 24 -3.61 8.02 -6.07
C THR A 24 -2.79 8.88 -5.10
N TRP A 25 -2.25 8.26 -4.05
CA TRP A 25 -1.42 8.98 -3.09
C TRP A 25 -0.06 9.40 -3.64
N SER A 26 0.55 8.63 -4.55
CA SER A 26 1.77 9.08 -5.24
C SER A 26 1.50 10.38 -6.02
N ASN A 27 0.43 10.41 -6.83
CA ASN A 27 0.04 11.62 -7.58
C ASN A 27 -0.22 12.82 -6.66
N LYS A 28 -0.90 12.61 -5.52
CA LYS A 28 -1.16 13.67 -4.53
C LYS A 28 0.12 14.20 -3.88
N LEU A 29 1.06 13.30 -3.59
CA LEU A 29 2.34 13.70 -3.02
C LEU A 29 3.18 14.47 -4.04
N GLU A 30 3.12 14.14 -5.33
CA GLU A 30 3.79 14.91 -6.38
C GLU A 30 3.19 16.32 -6.55
N ALA A 31 1.86 16.44 -6.56
CA ALA A 31 1.14 17.69 -6.82
C ALA A 31 1.05 18.67 -5.63
N ASP A 32 1.48 18.24 -4.43
CA ASP A 32 1.23 18.84 -3.11
C ASP A 32 -0.14 18.51 -2.50
N LEU A 33 -0.15 18.38 -1.17
CA LEU A 33 -1.31 17.94 -0.40
C LEU A 33 -2.24 19.11 -0.08
N ASP A 34 -3.52 18.98 -0.44
CA ASP A 34 -4.53 19.96 -0.06
C ASP A 34 -5.09 19.71 1.37
N LYS A 35 -6.04 20.57 1.79
CA LYS A 35 -6.65 20.46 3.12
C LYS A 35 -7.50 19.20 3.28
N ASP A 36 -8.12 18.71 2.22
CA ASP A 36 -8.95 17.51 2.26
C ASP A 36 -8.08 16.25 2.32
N ASP A 37 -6.92 16.27 1.67
CA ASP A 37 -5.88 15.25 1.78
C ASP A 37 -5.33 15.17 3.20
N LEU A 38 -5.00 16.31 3.81
CA LEU A 38 -4.57 16.38 5.19
C LEU A 38 -5.65 15.86 6.15
N HIS A 39 -6.91 16.27 5.95
CA HIS A 39 -8.04 15.75 6.71
C HIS A 39 -8.16 14.23 6.59
N THR A 40 -7.98 13.71 5.38
CA THR A 40 -8.01 12.27 5.08
C THR A 40 -6.90 11.53 5.82
N LEU A 41 -5.65 11.99 5.74
CA LEU A 41 -4.53 11.39 6.46
C LEU A 41 -4.75 11.35 7.98
N ILE A 42 -5.36 12.40 8.54
CA ILE A 42 -5.56 12.54 10.00
C ILE A 42 -6.74 11.73 10.51
N ARG A 43 -7.86 11.69 9.76
CA ARG A 43 -9.15 11.20 10.27
C ARG A 43 -9.67 9.93 9.61
N LYS A 44 -9.19 9.59 8.42
CA LYS A 44 -9.68 8.46 7.62
C LYS A 44 -8.53 7.51 7.33
N PRO A 45 -8.08 6.74 8.34
CA PRO A 45 -6.93 5.87 8.17
C PRO A 45 -7.13 4.84 7.05
N GLU A 46 -8.36 4.47 6.68
CA GLU A 46 -8.74 3.56 5.56
C GLU A 46 -8.54 4.17 4.18
N MET A 47 -8.52 5.50 4.11
CA MET A 47 -8.34 6.26 2.89
C MET A 47 -6.92 6.82 2.76
N CYS A 48 -6.03 6.56 3.72
CA CYS A 48 -4.64 7.03 3.69
C CYS A 48 -3.76 6.19 2.74
N ILE A 49 -2.46 6.52 2.64
CA ILE A 49 -1.48 5.83 1.81
C ILE A 49 -1.51 4.30 2.02
N VAL A 50 -1.42 3.86 3.28
CA VAL A 50 -1.50 2.43 3.62
C VAL A 50 -2.86 1.85 3.23
N GLY A 51 -3.92 2.63 3.34
CA GLY A 51 -5.26 2.23 2.96
C GLY A 51 -5.41 1.92 1.50
N GLU A 52 -4.91 2.79 0.64
CA GLU A 52 -4.90 2.56 -0.79
C GLU A 52 -4.15 1.27 -1.15
N ALA A 53 -2.96 1.04 -0.56
CA ALA A 53 -2.18 -0.18 -0.79
C ALA A 53 -3.00 -1.46 -0.52
N TRP A 54 -3.73 -1.46 0.59
CA TRP A 54 -4.62 -2.55 0.96
C TRP A 54 -5.94 -2.56 0.16
N GLY A 55 -6.26 -1.51 -0.60
CA GLY A 55 -7.47 -1.39 -1.42
C GLY A 55 -8.65 -0.79 -0.67
N HIS A 56 -8.40 0.23 0.16
CA HIS A 56 -9.36 0.96 0.98
C HIS A 56 -10.23 0.08 1.88
N THR A 57 -9.67 -1.05 2.31
CA THR A 57 -10.38 -2.00 3.17
C THR A 57 -10.09 -1.70 4.63
N SER A 58 -11.13 -1.66 5.48
CA SER A 58 -10.94 -1.57 6.94
C SER A 58 -10.29 -2.82 7.55
N ARG A 59 -10.05 -3.89 6.76
CA ARG A 59 -9.46 -5.15 7.21
C ARG A 59 -8.06 -4.98 7.79
N TYR A 60 -7.22 -4.12 7.22
CA TYR A 60 -5.87 -3.91 7.76
C TYR A 60 -5.87 -2.98 8.98
N LEU A 61 -6.94 -2.21 9.24
CA LEU A 61 -7.04 -1.32 10.40
C LEU A 61 -7.50 -2.02 11.67
N GLY A 62 -7.94 -3.28 11.60
CA GLY A 62 -8.33 -4.07 12.76
C GLY A 62 -9.65 -3.68 13.44
N TYR A 63 -10.34 -2.61 13.00
CA TYR A 63 -11.52 -2.04 13.68
C TYR A 63 -12.71 -2.99 13.83
N ARG A 64 -12.84 -4.03 13.00
CA ARG A 64 -13.97 -4.97 13.05
C ARG A 64 -13.58 -6.38 13.51
N VAL A 65 -12.28 -6.64 13.71
CA VAL A 65 -11.76 -8.01 13.84
C VAL A 65 -10.45 -8.05 14.64
N VAL A 66 -10.42 -7.45 15.82
CA VAL A 66 -9.22 -7.37 16.69
C VAL A 66 -8.58 -8.75 16.92
N TYR A 67 -9.38 -9.82 16.99
CA TYR A 67 -8.91 -11.19 17.14
C TYR A 67 -8.32 -11.83 15.87
N LEU A 68 -8.61 -11.31 14.67
CA LEU A 68 -8.11 -11.81 13.38
C LEU A 68 -7.03 -10.93 12.76
N ILE A 69 -6.61 -9.84 13.42
CA ILE A 69 -5.43 -9.04 13.02
C ILE A 69 -4.20 -9.92 12.78
N PRO A 70 -3.88 -10.94 13.60
CA PRO A 70 -2.72 -11.81 13.35
C PRO A 70 -2.83 -12.64 12.06
N PHE A 71 -4.03 -12.81 11.50
CA PHE A 71 -4.30 -13.68 10.36
C PHE A 71 -4.63 -12.93 9.06
N ILE A 72 -5.10 -11.68 9.15
CA ILE A 72 -5.63 -10.93 7.99
C ILE A 72 -4.95 -9.56 7.80
N GLY A 73 -4.33 -9.00 8.85
CA GLY A 73 -3.71 -7.67 8.81
C GLY A 73 -2.21 -7.68 9.08
N CYS A 74 -1.53 -6.57 8.76
CA CYS A 74 -0.11 -6.40 9.08
C CYS A 74 0.10 -5.28 10.12
N TRP A 75 0.68 -5.65 11.26
CA TRP A 75 0.92 -4.71 12.38
C TRP A 75 1.90 -3.58 12.01
N LYS A 76 2.89 -3.86 11.16
CA LYS A 76 3.81 -2.83 10.65
C LYS A 76 3.05 -1.82 9.79
N CYS A 77 2.21 -2.27 8.86
CA CYS A 77 1.33 -1.40 8.06
C CYS A 77 0.43 -0.52 8.94
N ILE A 78 -0.18 -1.07 10.00
CA ILE A 78 -0.98 -0.29 10.96
C ILE A 78 -0.13 0.81 11.61
N LYS A 79 1.09 0.48 12.04
CA LYS A 79 2.02 1.46 12.62
C LYS A 79 2.38 2.57 11.64
N TYR A 80 2.64 2.24 10.37
CA TYR A 80 2.91 3.24 9.34
C TYR A 80 1.71 4.17 9.14
N GLY A 81 0.49 3.64 9.01
CA GLY A 81 -0.72 4.46 8.88
C GLY A 81 -0.92 5.41 10.06
N ASN A 82 -0.72 4.93 11.28
CA ASN A 82 -0.79 5.75 12.49
C ASN A 82 0.31 6.81 12.56
N LYS A 83 1.54 6.49 12.15
CA LYS A 83 2.64 7.46 12.06
C LYS A 83 2.32 8.55 11.05
N ILE A 84 1.87 8.18 9.86
CA ILE A 84 1.47 9.12 8.80
C ILE A 84 0.41 10.10 9.33
N GLY A 85 -0.68 9.60 9.93
CA GLY A 85 -1.74 10.46 10.46
C GLY A 85 -1.27 11.39 11.59
N LYS A 86 -0.39 10.90 12.48
CA LYS A 86 0.23 11.73 13.53
C LYS A 86 1.14 12.81 12.95
N THR A 87 1.98 12.47 11.98
CA THR A 87 2.89 13.41 11.31
C THR A 87 2.09 14.47 10.55
N ALA A 88 1.04 14.07 9.82
CA ALA A 88 0.13 15.01 9.15
C ALA A 88 -0.52 15.96 10.16
N LYS A 89 -0.99 15.46 11.30
CA LYS A 89 -1.58 16.29 12.36
C LYS A 89 -0.57 17.28 12.98
N GLN A 90 0.68 16.86 13.15
CA GLN A 90 1.71 17.65 13.82
C GLN A 90 2.29 18.74 12.91
N HIS A 91 2.49 18.44 11.62
CA HIS A 91 3.19 19.30 10.68
C HIS A 91 2.27 19.99 9.66
N ASN A 92 0.99 19.60 9.59
CA ASN A 92 -0.04 20.18 8.73
C ASN A 92 0.45 20.31 7.26
N GLU A 93 0.33 21.48 6.64
CA GLU A 93 0.75 21.75 5.26
C GLU A 93 2.24 21.46 4.99
N LEU A 94 3.10 21.49 6.03
CA LEU A 94 4.53 21.17 5.90
C LEU A 94 4.83 19.67 6.03
N CYS A 95 3.83 18.81 6.19
CA CYS A 95 4.05 17.39 6.52
C CYS A 95 4.74 16.58 5.43
N LYS A 96 4.70 16.97 4.15
CA LYS A 96 5.21 16.18 3.01
C LYS A 96 6.66 15.71 3.21
N SER A 97 7.56 16.60 3.62
CA SER A 97 8.97 16.26 3.89
C SER A 97 9.14 15.31 5.09
N TYR A 98 8.26 15.40 6.08
CA TYR A 98 8.25 14.51 7.25
C TYR A 98 7.57 13.16 6.98
N LEU A 99 6.73 13.08 5.94
CA LEU A 99 6.09 11.84 5.50
C LEU A 99 7.05 10.97 4.68
N GLN A 100 7.94 11.58 3.89
CA GLN A 100 8.83 10.83 2.98
C GLN A 100 9.58 9.67 3.65
N PRO A 101 10.27 9.85 4.80
CA PRO A 101 10.97 8.73 5.43
C PRO A 101 10.03 7.61 5.89
N ILE A 102 8.79 7.95 6.27
CA ILE A 102 7.78 6.97 6.70
C ILE A 102 7.25 6.19 5.50
N ILE A 103 7.13 6.87 4.35
CA ILE A 103 6.69 6.30 3.08
C ILE A 103 7.77 5.36 2.53
N ASP A 104 9.03 5.75 2.56
CA ASP A 104 10.15 4.92 2.09
C ASP A 104 10.22 3.61 2.91
N ASP A 105 10.19 3.72 4.25
CA ASP A 105 10.13 2.56 5.15
C ASP A 105 8.91 1.66 4.85
N PHE A 106 7.78 2.26 4.47
CA PHE A 106 6.56 1.54 4.13
C PHE A 106 6.70 0.80 2.79
N VAL A 107 7.27 1.43 1.77
CA VAL A 107 7.50 0.82 0.45
C VAL A 107 8.46 -0.36 0.57
N ASP A 108 9.54 -0.21 1.34
CA ASP A 108 10.47 -1.31 1.62
C ASP A 108 9.77 -2.49 2.29
N HIS A 109 9.00 -2.20 3.35
CA HIS A 109 8.23 -3.21 4.04
C HIS A 109 7.19 -3.89 3.13
N TRP A 110 6.53 -3.10 2.28
CA TRP A 110 5.52 -3.61 1.36
C TRP A 110 6.13 -4.56 0.34
N ASN A 111 7.28 -4.20 -0.24
CA ASN A 111 8.02 -5.08 -1.14
C ASN A 111 8.49 -6.36 -0.44
N GLU A 112 8.90 -6.27 0.83
CA GLU A 112 9.35 -7.44 1.60
C GLU A 112 8.22 -8.42 1.93
N LYS A 113 7.00 -7.94 2.21
CA LYS A 113 5.92 -8.76 2.81
C LYS A 113 4.61 -8.83 2.03
N HIS A 114 4.34 -7.89 1.13
CA HIS A 114 3.03 -7.64 0.55
C HIS A 114 3.04 -7.42 -0.96
N GLN A 115 4.20 -7.56 -1.61
CA GLN A 115 4.37 -7.35 -3.06
C GLN A 115 3.36 -8.16 -3.89
N GLU A 116 3.16 -9.43 -3.53
CA GLU A 116 2.22 -10.34 -4.21
C GLU A 116 0.78 -9.81 -4.24
N ILE A 117 0.35 -9.07 -3.20
CA ILE A 117 -0.99 -8.46 -3.16
C ILE A 117 -1.16 -7.48 -4.31
N THR A 118 -0.13 -6.68 -4.60
CA THR A 118 -0.17 -5.68 -5.66
C THR A 118 -0.10 -6.32 -7.04
N LEU A 119 0.77 -7.31 -7.21
CA LEU A 119 0.89 -8.05 -8.46
C LEU A 119 -0.42 -8.76 -8.81
N LYS A 120 -1.04 -9.45 -7.86
CA LYS A 120 -2.35 -10.09 -8.06
C LYS A 120 -3.43 -9.10 -8.47
N LYS A 121 -3.51 -7.94 -7.81
CA LYS A 121 -4.47 -6.87 -8.18
C LYS A 121 -4.24 -6.35 -9.60
N LYS A 122 -2.98 -6.24 -10.04
CA LYS A 122 -2.64 -5.80 -11.42
C LYS A 122 -3.08 -6.85 -12.45
N GLU A 123 -2.83 -8.13 -12.17
CA GLU A 123 -3.29 -9.24 -13.02
C GLU A 123 -4.81 -9.24 -13.17
N GLU A 124 -5.55 -9.14 -12.06
CA GLU A 124 -7.02 -9.06 -12.06
C GLU A 124 -7.54 -7.87 -12.88
N LYS A 125 -6.92 -6.69 -12.74
CA LYS A 125 -7.26 -5.50 -13.54
C LYS A 125 -7.00 -5.70 -15.03
N ASN A 126 -5.89 -6.35 -15.40
CA ASN A 126 -5.55 -6.61 -16.79
C ASN A 126 -6.54 -7.57 -17.44
N ILE A 127 -6.93 -8.65 -16.74
CA ILE A 127 -7.95 -9.59 -17.19
C ILE A 127 -9.30 -8.89 -17.37
N ALA A 128 -9.71 -8.07 -16.39
CA ALA A 128 -10.96 -7.31 -16.48
C ALA A 128 -10.96 -6.36 -17.68
N LYS A 129 -9.84 -5.67 -17.94
CA LYS A 129 -9.70 -4.77 -19.09
C LYS A 129 -9.79 -5.52 -20.43
N LEU A 130 -9.16 -6.69 -20.54
CA LEU A 130 -9.25 -7.53 -21.75
C LEU A 130 -10.70 -7.98 -22.01
N ASN A 131 -11.41 -8.40 -20.97
CA ASN A 131 -12.81 -8.81 -21.10
C ASN A 131 -13.74 -7.68 -21.56
N LEU A 132 -13.42 -6.42 -21.25
CA LEU A 132 -14.17 -5.25 -21.75
C LEU A 132 -13.86 -4.90 -23.21
N ILE A 133 -12.73 -5.36 -23.75
CA ILE A 133 -12.34 -5.11 -25.15
C ILE A 133 -12.93 -6.18 -26.08
N ILE A 134 -13.15 -7.40 -25.57
CA ILE A 134 -13.61 -8.55 -26.34
C ILE A 134 -15.15 -8.62 -26.43
N ASN A 135 -15.88 -7.94 -25.53
CA ASN A 135 -17.34 -7.80 -25.57
C ASN A 135 -17.75 -6.49 -26.25
#